data_AF-A0A5B8ZB31-F1
#
_entry.id   AF-A0A5B8ZB31-F1
#
_cell.length_a   1.000
_cell.length_b   1.000
_cell.length_c   1.000
_cell.angle_alpha   90.00
_cell.angle_beta   90.00
_cell.angle_gamma   90.00
#
_symmetry.space_group_name_H-M   'P 1'
#
loop_
_entity.id
_entity.type
_entity.pdbx_description
1 polymer ?
#
loop_
_entity_poly.entity_id
_entity_poly.type
_entity_poly.pdbx_seq_one_letter_code
_entity_poly.pdbx_strand_id
1 'polypeptide(L)'
;MGWALAILFIAAVSLLILSFYKTGQSSTRLEQQIDQLTFSFKDDIDQLQQQIRNFELDAEIAAQEAGVQADTQEQRVLLREMLDMHRRGYSFESISTKNQLTKEEVEQLLAPYIKTKDERSKVANES
;
A
#
# COMPACT_ATOMS: atom_id res chain seq x y z
N MET A 1 -27.51 -47.70 -41.54
CA MET A 1 -27.75 -46.50 -40.68
C MET A 1 -27.27 -46.68 -39.24
N GLY A 2 -27.42 -47.84 -38.57
CA GLY A 2 -26.97 -48.03 -37.17
C GLY A 2 -25.45 -48.08 -36.93
N TRP A 3 -24.65 -48.41 -37.95
CA TRP A 3 -23.18 -48.52 -37.83
C TRP A 3 -22.48 -47.17 -37.62
N ALA A 4 -23.03 -46.08 -38.19
CA ALA A 4 -22.51 -44.74 -37.98
C ALA A 4 -22.64 -44.30 -36.51
N LEU A 5 -23.74 -44.68 -35.85
CA LEU A 5 -24.00 -44.35 -34.46
C LEU A 5 -23.03 -45.07 -33.51
N ALA A 6 -22.69 -46.32 -33.81
CA ALA A 6 -21.72 -47.09 -33.06
C ALA A 6 -20.30 -46.50 -33.14
N ILE A 7 -19.86 -46.10 -34.35
CA ILE A 7 -18.54 -45.46 -34.54
C ILE A 7 -18.48 -44.11 -33.83
N LEU A 8 -19.55 -43.31 -33.92
CA LEU A 8 -19.64 -42.03 -33.23
C LEU A 8 -19.56 -42.20 -31.70
N PHE A 9 -20.24 -43.21 -31.17
CA PHE A 9 -20.22 -43.51 -29.74
C PHE A 9 -18.82 -43.92 -29.26
N ILE A 10 -18.13 -44.77 -30.02
CA ILE A 10 -16.75 -45.18 -29.72
C ILE A 10 -15.81 -43.97 -29.76
N ALA A 11 -15.92 -43.11 -30.78
CA ALA A 11 -15.10 -41.90 -30.89
C ALA A 11 -15.34 -40.93 -29.72
N ALA A 12 -16.59 -40.76 -29.29
CA ALA A 12 -16.94 -39.91 -28.15
C ALA A 12 -16.34 -40.45 -26.84
N VAL A 13 -16.42 -41.76 -26.61
CA VAL A 13 -15.79 -42.41 -25.43
C VAL A 13 -14.27 -42.24 -25.47
N SER A 14 -13.63 -42.42 -26.62
CA SER A 14 -12.18 -42.19 -26.76
C SER A 14 -11.79 -40.74 -26.49
N LEU A 15 -12.54 -39.75 -27.00
CA LEU A 15 -12.29 -38.33 -26.72
C LEU A 15 -12.52 -37.98 -25.25
N LEU A 16 -13.52 -38.59 -24.62
CA LEU A 16 -13.82 -38.40 -23.20
C LEU A 16 -12.63 -38.85 -22.34
N ILE A 17 -12.10 -40.05 -22.61
CA ILE A 17 -10.93 -40.58 -21.90
C ILE A 17 -9.73 -39.65 -22.11
N LEU A 18 -9.45 -39.23 -23.34
CA LEU A 18 -8.35 -38.28 -23.64
C LEU A 18 -8.52 -36.93 -22.94
N SER A 19 -9.76 -36.44 -22.81
CA SER A 19 -10.07 -35.18 -22.12
C SER A 19 -9.71 -35.25 -20.64
N PHE A 20 -10.05 -36.34 -19.96
CA PHE A 20 -9.71 -36.52 -18.54
C PHE A 20 -8.19 -36.60 -18.31
N TYR A 21 -7.45 -37.29 -19.18
CA TYR A 21 -5.99 -37.32 -19.08
C TYR A 21 -5.35 -35.94 -19.30
N LYS A 22 -5.83 -35.18 -20.28
CA LYS A 22 -5.27 -33.85 -20.60
C LYS A 22 -5.65 -32.80 -19.56
N THR A 23 -6.86 -32.86 -19.01
CA THR A 23 -7.33 -31.88 -18.01
C THR A 23 -6.64 -32.08 -16.66
N GLY A 24 -6.38 -33.32 -16.22
CA GLY A 24 -5.69 -33.56 -14.96
C GLY A 24 -4.25 -33.03 -14.93
N GLN A 25 -3.58 -33.01 -16.08
CA GLN A 25 -2.21 -32.49 -16.21
C GLN A 25 -2.16 -30.96 -16.31
N SER A 26 -3.21 -30.32 -16.85
CA SER A 26 -3.27 -28.85 -16.92
C SER A 26 -3.63 -28.21 -15.59
N SER A 27 -4.54 -28.80 -14.82
CA SER A 27 -4.96 -28.25 -13.52
C SER A 27 -3.82 -28.26 -12.50
N THR A 28 -3.10 -29.38 -12.43
CA THR A 28 -1.97 -29.57 -11.51
C THR A 28 -0.81 -28.61 -11.79
N ARG A 29 -0.50 -28.35 -13.07
CA ARG A 29 0.50 -27.34 -13.45
C ARG A 29 0.07 -25.91 -13.14
N LEU A 30 -1.23 -25.62 -13.23
CA LEU A 30 -1.75 -24.28 -12.93
C LEU A 30 -1.77 -24.02 -11.41
N GLU A 31 -2.24 -24.98 -10.62
CA GLU A 31 -2.18 -24.94 -9.15
C GLU A 31 -0.74 -24.78 -8.65
N GLN A 32 0.19 -25.60 -9.15
CA GLN A 32 1.61 -25.51 -8.74
C GLN A 32 2.25 -24.15 -9.05
N GLN A 33 1.87 -23.49 -10.14
CA GLN A 33 2.37 -22.16 -10.48
C GLN A 33 1.75 -21.07 -9.59
N ILE A 34 0.48 -21.19 -9.24
CA ILE A 34 -0.21 -20.27 -8.33
C ILE A 34 0.35 -20.39 -6.91
N ASP A 35 0.62 -21.61 -6.45
CA ASP A 35 1.19 -21.86 -5.11
C ASP A 35 2.60 -21.27 -4.98
N GLN A 36 3.45 -21.45 -6.01
CA GLN A 36 4.81 -20.88 -6.01
C GLN A 36 4.81 -19.34 -5.98
N LEU A 37 3.94 -18.70 -6.78
CA LEU A 37 3.82 -17.25 -6.79
C LEU A 37 3.30 -16.73 -5.44
N THR A 38 2.28 -17.37 -4.88
CA THR A 38 1.69 -16.94 -3.61
C THR A 38 2.69 -17.07 -2.45
N PHE A 39 3.52 -18.11 -2.46
CA PHE A 39 4.56 -18.31 -1.46
C PHE A 39 5.65 -17.23 -1.53
N SER A 40 6.16 -16.90 -2.72
CA SER A 40 7.20 -15.87 -2.86
C SER A 40 6.72 -14.49 -2.44
N PHE A 41 5.49 -14.11 -2.81
CA PHE A 41 4.95 -12.80 -2.42
C PHE A 41 4.74 -12.68 -0.92
N LYS A 42 4.37 -13.75 -0.22
CA LYS A 42 4.18 -13.74 1.23
C LYS A 42 5.53 -13.52 1.94
N ASP A 43 6.55 -14.28 1.56
CA ASP A 43 7.90 -14.14 2.15
C ASP A 43 8.46 -12.74 1.90
N ASP A 44 8.27 -12.19 0.70
CA ASP A 44 8.72 -10.84 0.37
C ASP A 44 8.00 -9.76 1.20
N ILE A 45 6.68 -9.91 1.45
CA ILE A 45 5.91 -8.99 2.29
C ILE A 45 6.36 -9.08 3.76
N ASP A 46 6.56 -10.28 4.28
CA ASP A 46 6.99 -10.50 5.66
C ASP A 46 8.40 -9.91 5.89
N GLN A 47 9.31 -10.07 4.91
CA GLN A 47 10.64 -9.44 4.94
C GLN A 47 10.56 -7.91 4.87
N LEU A 48 9.72 -7.35 4.02
CA LEU A 48 9.53 -5.90 3.93
C LEU A 48 8.97 -5.32 5.24
N GLN A 49 7.99 -5.98 5.86
CA GLN A 49 7.41 -5.54 7.13
C GLN A 49 8.45 -5.54 8.26
N GLN A 50 9.34 -6.55 8.29
CA GLN A 50 10.45 -6.59 9.23
C GLN A 50 11.46 -5.47 8.99
N GLN A 51 11.81 -5.19 7.74
CA GLN A 51 12.73 -4.10 7.40
C GLN A 51 12.16 -2.73 7.79
N ILE A 52 10.88 -2.48 7.53
CA ILE A 52 10.20 -1.24 7.93
C ILE A 52 10.23 -1.07 9.44
N ARG A 53 9.91 -2.13 10.21
CA ARG A 53 9.92 -2.07 11.68
C ARG A 53 11.32 -1.77 12.23
N ASN A 54 12.35 -2.41 11.68
CA ASN A 54 13.73 -2.16 12.12
C ASN A 54 14.17 -0.74 11.78
N PHE A 55 13.85 -0.26 10.57
CA PHE A 55 14.15 1.12 10.17
C PHE A 55 13.46 2.15 11.07
N GLU A 56 12.24 1.87 11.51
CA GLU A 56 11.51 2.72 12.43
C GLU A 56 12.17 2.79 13.81
N LEU A 57 12.58 1.63 14.36
CA LEU A 57 13.32 1.56 15.61
C LEU A 57 14.67 2.29 15.51
N ASP A 58 15.40 2.13 14.42
CA ASP A 58 16.66 2.82 14.18
C ASP A 58 16.46 4.35 14.08
N ALA A 59 15.36 4.78 13.44
CA ALA A 59 15.00 6.19 13.36
C ALA A 59 14.59 6.77 14.72
N GLU A 60 13.91 5.98 15.56
CA GLU A 60 13.54 6.38 16.93
C GLU A 60 14.78 6.50 17.82
N ILE A 61 15.70 5.53 17.76
CA ILE A 61 16.98 5.58 18.46
C ILE A 61 17.80 6.79 18.00
N ALA A 62 17.93 7.02 16.69
CA ALA A 62 18.67 8.15 16.15
C ALA A 62 18.07 9.51 16.57
N ALA A 63 16.74 9.61 16.64
CA ALA A 63 16.06 10.82 17.13
C ALA A 63 16.34 11.03 18.63
N GLN A 64 16.24 9.97 19.43
CA GLN A 64 16.54 10.01 20.86
C GLN A 64 18.01 10.41 21.13
N GLU A 65 18.97 9.85 20.38
CA GLU A 65 20.40 10.20 20.47
C GLU A 65 20.68 11.63 20.01
N ALA A 66 19.96 12.13 19.01
CA ALA A 66 20.05 13.51 18.55
C ALA A 66 19.38 14.52 19.50
N GLY A 67 18.75 14.07 20.59
CA GLY A 67 17.99 14.90 21.53
C GLY A 67 16.73 15.53 20.91
N VAL A 68 16.31 15.04 19.75
CA VAL A 68 15.06 15.42 19.11
C VAL A 68 13.99 14.49 19.68
N GLN A 69 12.91 15.03 20.24
CA GLN A 69 11.78 14.20 20.66
C GLN A 69 11.36 13.36 19.45
N ALA A 70 11.57 12.04 19.53
CA ALA A 70 11.08 11.13 18.52
C ALA A 70 9.56 11.22 18.58
N ASP A 71 8.95 11.92 17.61
CA ASP A 71 7.50 11.94 17.49
C ASP A 71 7.03 10.48 17.42
N THR A 72 6.21 10.11 18.40
CA THR A 72 5.61 8.78 18.50
C THR A 72 4.86 8.45 17.20
N GLN A 73 4.70 7.16 16.87
CA GLN A 73 3.93 6.75 15.70
C GLN A 73 2.56 7.45 15.61
N GLU A 74 1.88 7.61 16.74
CA GLU A 74 0.58 8.28 16.82
C GLU A 74 0.67 9.76 16.43
N GLN A 75 1.69 10.48 16.90
CA GLN A 75 1.94 11.87 16.51
C GLN A 75 2.24 12.00 15.02
N ARG A 76 3.02 11.08 14.44
CA ARG A 76 3.32 11.09 13.00
C ARG A 76 2.07 10.85 12.15
N VAL A 77 1.20 9.93 12.58
CA VAL A 77 -0.08 9.66 11.91
C VAL A 77 -0.99 10.88 11.97
N LEU A 78 -1.12 11.48 13.15
CA LEU A 78 -1.93 12.68 13.36
C LEU A 78 -1.41 13.86 12.54
N LEU A 79 -0.09 14.11 12.53
CA LEU A 79 0.54 15.14 11.72
C LEU A 79 0.31 14.92 10.22
N ARG A 80 0.42 13.67 9.75
CA ARG A 80 0.16 13.32 8.34
C ARG A 80 -1.29 13.58 7.96
N GLU A 81 -2.25 13.26 8.83
CA GLU A 81 -3.66 13.53 8.60
C GLU A 81 -3.95 15.03 8.52
N MET A 82 -3.39 15.82 9.44
CA MET A 82 -3.50 17.27 9.42
C MET A 82 -2.88 17.89 8.16
N LEU A 83 -1.72 17.40 7.72
CA LEU A 83 -1.09 17.84 6.47
C LEU A 83 -1.91 17.50 5.23
N ASP A 84 -2.52 16.31 5.18
CA ASP A 84 -3.41 15.93 4.08
C ASP A 84 -4.63 16.86 4.01
N MET A 85 -5.26 17.13 5.16
CA MET A 85 -6.38 18.07 5.23
C MET A 85 -5.98 19.48 4.83
N HIS A 86 -4.85 19.99 5.31
CA HIS A 86 -4.36 21.30 4.90
C HIS A 86 -4.11 21.37 3.38
N ARG A 87 -3.48 20.34 2.80
CA ARG A 87 -3.24 20.25 1.34
C ARG A 87 -4.53 20.17 0.52
N ARG A 88 -5.60 19.60 1.07
CA ARG A 88 -6.94 19.54 0.46
C ARG A 88 -7.74 20.84 0.59
N GLY A 89 -7.18 21.86 1.27
CA GLY A 89 -7.79 23.19 1.40
C GLY A 89 -8.71 23.35 2.61
N TYR A 90 -8.69 22.43 3.57
CA TYR A 90 -9.42 22.62 4.83
C TYR A 90 -8.77 23.73 5.66
N SER A 91 -9.60 24.55 6.32
CA SER A 91 -9.12 25.60 7.23
C SER A 91 -8.54 25.00 8.51
N PHE A 92 -7.65 25.75 9.18
CA PHE A 92 -7.11 25.34 10.48
C PHE A 92 -8.21 25.06 11.52
N GLU A 93 -9.33 25.78 11.49
CA GLU A 93 -10.50 25.54 12.35
C GLU A 93 -11.20 24.21 12.07
N SER A 94 -11.29 23.82 10.81
CA SER A 94 -11.87 22.53 10.41
C SER A 94 -10.97 21.37 10.84
N ILE A 95 -9.66 21.57 10.71
CA ILE A 95 -8.63 20.59 11.13
C ILE A 95 -8.62 20.46 12.66
N SER A 96 -8.67 21.57 13.39
CA SER A 96 -8.67 21.58 14.86
C SER A 96 -9.90 20.88 15.44
N THR A 97 -11.08 21.16 14.88
CA THR A 97 -12.35 20.53 15.30
C THR A 97 -12.32 19.02 15.08
N LYS A 98 -11.75 18.55 13.97
CA LYS A 98 -11.69 17.12 13.65
C LYS A 98 -10.66 16.37 14.51
N ASN A 99 -9.51 16.98 14.78
CA ASN A 99 -8.43 16.37 15.56
C ASN A 99 -8.56 16.63 17.08
N GLN A 100 -9.61 17.33 17.52
CA GLN A 100 -9.82 17.72 18.92
C GLN A 100 -8.65 18.53 19.51
N LEU A 101 -8.01 19.33 18.66
CA LEU A 101 -6.92 20.24 19.03
C LEU A 101 -7.41 21.68 18.97
N THR A 102 -6.67 22.60 19.60
CA THR A 102 -6.88 24.04 19.41
C THR A 102 -6.34 24.49 18.05
N LYS A 103 -6.85 25.62 17.55
CA LYS A 103 -6.41 26.17 16.27
C LYS A 103 -4.92 26.54 16.32
N GLU A 104 -4.49 27.07 17.46
CA GLU A 104 -3.12 27.50 17.75
C GLU A 104 -2.16 26.30 17.76
N GLU A 105 -2.56 25.17 18.35
CA GLU A 105 -1.76 23.94 18.33
C GLU A 105 -1.63 23.40 16.90
N VAL A 106 -2.72 23.38 16.13
CA VAL A 106 -2.68 22.94 14.73
C VAL A 106 -1.77 23.85 13.89
N GLU A 107 -1.82 25.16 14.10
CA GLU A 107 -0.95 26.12 13.41
C GLU A 107 0.52 25.91 13.76
N GLN A 108 0.85 25.74 15.05
CA GLN A 108 2.22 25.46 15.50
C GLN A 108 2.76 24.13 14.96
N LEU A 109 1.94 23.09 14.93
CA LEU A 109 2.34 21.76 14.45
C LEU A 109 2.55 21.75 12.92
N LEU A 110 1.75 22.51 12.17
CA LEU A 110 1.85 22.55 10.72
C LEU A 110 2.85 23.61 10.21
N ALA A 111 3.18 24.64 11.00
CA ALA A 111 4.08 25.72 10.63
C ALA A 111 5.45 25.28 10.05
N PRO A 112 6.13 24.23 10.57
CA PRO A 112 7.40 23.78 10.02
C PRO A 112 7.28 23.17 8.60
N TYR A 113 6.08 22.74 8.21
CA TYR A 113 5.83 21.94 7.00
C TYR A 113 5.08 22.70 5.92
N ILE A 114 4.36 23.77 6.29
CA ILE A 114 3.69 24.66 5.34
C ILE A 114 4.66 25.79 5.01
N LYS A 115 5.24 25.76 3.81
CA LYS A 115 5.95 26.93 3.28
C LYS A 115 4.96 28.09 3.18
N THR A 116 5.18 29.14 3.96
CA THR A 116 4.55 30.44 3.77
C THR A 116 4.78 30.87 2.32
N LYS A 117 3.68 30.90 1.55
CA LYS A 117 3.69 31.20 0.12
C LYS A 117 4.12 32.65 -0.19
N ASP A 118 4.30 33.50 0.83
CA ASP A 118 4.44 34.94 0.65
C ASP A 118 5.85 35.48 0.36
N GLU A 119 6.93 34.75 0.64
CA GLU A 119 8.26 35.39 0.58
C GLU A 119 8.97 35.31 -0.79
N ARG A 120 8.48 34.51 -1.74
CA ARG A 120 9.18 34.34 -3.04
C ARG A 120 8.74 35.33 -4.12
N SER A 121 7.64 36.07 -3.93
CA SER A 121 7.11 36.99 -4.95
C SER A 121 7.70 38.41 -4.90
N LYS A 122 8.39 38.80 -3.82
CA LYS A 122 8.82 40.19 -3.64
C LYS A 122 10.23 40.50 -4.20
N VAL A 123 11.02 39.48 -4.55
CA VAL A 123 12.40 39.66 -5.01
C VAL A 123 12.56 39.76 -6.54
N ALA A 124 11.46 39.69 -7.31
CA ALA A 124 11.51 39.71 -8.78
C ALA A 124 11.08 41.04 -9.43
N ASN A 125 10.78 42.09 -8.65
CA ASN A 125 10.32 43.38 -9.19
C ASN A 125 11.02 44.62 -8.62
N GLU A 126 12.30 44.49 -8.27
CA GLU A 126 13.16 45.66 -8.01
C GLU A 126 14.55 45.42 -8.59
N SER A 127 14.69 45.64 -9.90
CA SER A 127 15.87 46.21 -10.62
C SER A 127 15.68 46.13 -12.12
#